data_AF-A7I5K5-F1
#
_entry.id   AF-A7I5K5-F1
#
_cell.length_a   1.000
_cell.length_b   1.000
_cell.length_c   1.000
_cell.angle_alpha   90.00
_cell.angle_beta   90.00
_cell.angle_gamma   90.00
#
_symmetry.space_group_name_H-M   'P 1'
#
loop_
_entity.id
_entity.type
_entity.pdbx_description
1 polymer ?
#
loop_
_entity_poly.entity_id
_entity_poly.type
_entity_poly.pdbx_seq_one_letter_code
_entity_poly.pdbx_strand_id
1 'polypeptide(L)'
;MLLSLGKTPFATVYSNEVADGTLVSLTGSIDQVTVLSNGGHVILTVNNTSVFIPAIVAGDRAFAKGTPVLLYGTVQTYRGKKEIVVNSAEDIVEIR
;
A
#
# COMPACT_ATOMS: atom_id res chain seq x y z
N MET A 1 3.96 6.13 -27.48
CA MET A 1 4.12 6.59 -26.07
C MET A 1 4.08 5.37 -25.16
N LEU A 2 5.24 4.92 -24.67
CA LEU A 2 5.35 3.72 -23.81
C LEU A 2 5.39 4.06 -22.30
N LEU A 3 5.27 5.34 -21.95
CA LEU A 3 5.41 5.86 -20.59
C LEU A 3 4.13 5.77 -19.73
N SER A 4 3.01 5.27 -20.29
CA SER A 4 1.68 5.38 -19.64
C SER A 4 1.13 4.09 -19.04
N LEU A 5 1.85 2.96 -19.09
CA LEU A 5 1.30 1.70 -18.55
C LEU A 5 1.41 1.58 -17.02
N GLY A 6 2.20 2.43 -16.36
CA GLY A 6 2.39 2.39 -14.91
C GLY A 6 2.92 1.04 -14.43
N LYS A 7 2.74 0.73 -13.13
CA LYS A 7 3.13 -0.57 -12.53
C LYS A 7 2.08 -1.66 -12.73
N THR A 8 0.88 -1.31 -13.21
CA THR A 8 -0.26 -2.22 -13.39
C THR A 8 0.06 -3.52 -14.15
N PRO A 9 0.72 -3.52 -15.32
CA PRO A 9 0.96 -4.77 -16.05
C PRO A 9 1.99 -5.69 -15.38
N PHE A 10 2.72 -5.18 -14.38
CA PHE A 10 3.74 -5.92 -13.64
C PHE A 10 3.30 -6.30 -12.23
N ALA A 11 2.11 -5.84 -11.79
CA ALA A 11 1.58 -6.09 -10.48
C ALA A 11 0.54 -7.22 -10.51
N THR A 12 0.63 -8.13 -9.54
CA THR A 12 -0.41 -9.14 -9.30
C THR A 12 -1.49 -8.56 -8.38
N VAL A 13 -2.78 -8.87 -8.58
CA VAL A 13 -3.80 -8.48 -7.60
C VAL A 13 -3.50 -9.14 -6.27
N TYR A 14 -3.46 -8.38 -5.18
CA TYR A 14 -3.11 -8.91 -3.87
C TYR A 14 -4.10 -9.99 -3.41
N SER A 15 -3.54 -11.08 -2.87
CA SER A 15 -4.23 -12.09 -2.09
C SER A 15 -3.27 -12.68 -1.06
N ASN A 16 -3.79 -13.38 -0.04
CA ASN A 16 -2.93 -13.94 1.02
C ASN A 16 -2.07 -15.12 0.52
N GLU A 17 -2.32 -15.62 -0.68
CA GLU A 17 -1.59 -16.71 -1.32
C GLU A 17 -0.36 -16.20 -2.10
N VAL A 18 -0.31 -14.91 -2.45
CA VAL A 18 0.80 -14.31 -3.21
C VAL A 18 2.09 -14.34 -2.38
N ALA A 19 3.18 -14.88 -2.92
CA ALA A 19 4.44 -15.02 -2.22
C ALA A 19 5.08 -13.68 -1.84
N ASP A 20 5.84 -13.67 -0.73
CA ASP A 20 6.68 -12.54 -0.33
C ASP A 20 7.64 -12.14 -1.46
N GLY A 21 7.95 -10.85 -1.55
CA GLY A 21 8.77 -10.28 -2.62
C GLY A 21 8.01 -9.98 -3.92
N THR A 22 6.76 -10.43 -4.06
CA THR A 22 5.95 -10.14 -5.25
C THR A 22 5.42 -8.71 -5.23
N LEU A 23 5.53 -8.00 -6.36
CA LEU A 23 4.86 -6.73 -6.58
C LEU A 23 3.35 -6.96 -6.78
N VAL A 24 2.55 -6.28 -5.98
CA VAL A 24 1.09 -6.40 -5.98
C VAL A 24 0.39 -5.06 -6.13
N SER A 25 -0.87 -5.13 -6.58
CA SER A 25 -1.84 -4.03 -6.50
C SER A 25 -2.96 -4.39 -5.52
N LEU A 26 -3.34 -3.46 -4.65
CA LEU A 26 -4.48 -3.57 -3.75
C LEU A 26 -5.42 -2.36 -3.96
N THR A 27 -6.67 -2.64 -4.33
CA THR A 27 -7.72 -1.62 -4.45
C THR A 27 -8.76 -1.82 -3.36
N GLY A 28 -9.16 -0.74 -2.70
CA GLY A 28 -10.17 -0.78 -1.64
C GLY A 28 -10.40 0.58 -1.02
N SER A 29 -11.15 0.64 0.08
CA SER A 29 -11.27 1.84 0.91
C SER A 29 -10.41 1.71 2.15
N ILE A 30 -9.86 2.83 2.63
CA ILE A 30 -9.10 2.84 3.88
C ILE A 30 -10.06 2.58 5.05
N ASP A 31 -9.87 1.46 5.74
CA ASP A 31 -10.65 1.06 6.92
C ASP A 31 -10.13 1.73 8.19
N GLN A 32 -8.81 1.86 8.29
CA GLN A 32 -8.10 2.45 9.43
C GLN A 32 -6.80 3.11 8.98
N VAL A 33 -6.43 4.20 9.67
CA VAL A 33 -5.13 4.87 9.55
C VAL A 33 -4.46 4.83 10.91
N THR A 34 -3.22 4.34 10.97
CA THR A 34 -2.41 4.33 12.19
C THR A 34 -1.08 5.00 11.91
N VAL A 35 -0.81 6.14 12.55
CA VAL A 35 0.50 6.79 12.48
C VAL A 35 1.36 6.26 13.61
N LEU A 36 2.50 5.66 13.28
CA LEU A 36 3.43 5.15 14.26
C LEU A 36 4.27 6.29 14.83
N SER A 37 4.26 6.40 16.16
CA SER A 37 4.94 7.46 16.92
C SER A 37 6.47 7.44 16.81
N ASN A 38 7.06 6.38 16.28
CA ASN A 38 8.50 6.14 16.21
C ASN A 38 9.16 6.59 14.89
N GLY A 39 8.62 7.61 14.22
CA GLY A 39 9.25 8.16 13.00
C GLY A 39 8.29 8.60 11.91
N GLY A 40 6.97 8.58 12.14
CA GLY A 40 6.00 9.06 11.15
C GLY A 40 5.63 8.02 10.09
N HIS A 41 5.98 6.75 10.30
CA HIS A 41 5.48 5.66 9.46
C HIS A 41 3.95 5.56 9.57
N VAL A 42 3.31 5.13 8.49
CA VAL A 42 1.85 4.96 8.47
C VAL A 42 1.52 3.51 8.17
N ILE A 43 0.56 2.96 8.90
CA ILE A 43 -0.11 1.71 8.55
C ILE A 43 -1.53 2.03 8.14
N LEU A 44 -1.88 1.68 6.91
CA LEU A 44 -3.27 1.64 6.45
C LEU A 44 -3.80 0.23 6.60
N THR A 45 -5.07 0.11 6.99
CA THR A 45 -5.83 -1.13 6.79
C THR A 45 -6.74 -0.92 5.59
N VAL A 46 -6.64 -1.79 4.58
CA VAL A 46 -7.47 -1.76 3.37
C VAL A 46 -7.92 -3.20 3.08
N ASN A 47 -9.24 -3.45 3.05
CA ASN A 47 -9.80 -4.80 2.88
C ASN A 47 -9.17 -5.81 3.86
N ASN A 48 -9.09 -5.43 5.14
CA ASN A 48 -8.46 -6.22 6.22
C ASN A 48 -6.95 -6.52 6.01
N THR A 49 -6.31 -5.93 5.00
CA THR A 49 -4.88 -6.10 4.70
C THR A 49 -4.10 -4.93 5.27
N SER A 50 -2.98 -5.23 5.93
CA SER A 50 -2.06 -4.22 6.44
C SER A 50 -1.22 -3.69 5.29
N VAL A 51 -1.15 -2.37 5.15
CA VAL A 51 -0.26 -1.69 4.20
C VAL A 51 0.67 -0.78 4.99
N PHE A 52 1.95 -1.13 5.01
CA PHE A 52 2.99 -0.34 5.65
C PHE A 52 3.56 0.69 4.68
N ILE A 53 3.57 1.94 5.11
CA ILE A 53 4.07 3.09 4.35
C ILE A 53 5.21 3.72 5.16
N PRO A 54 6.46 3.64 4.67
CA PRO A 54 7.59 4.31 5.29
C PRO A 54 7.36 5.82 5.41
N ALA A 55 7.86 6.45 6.49
CA ALA A 55 7.66 7.88 6.73
C ALA A 55 8.08 8.77 5.56
N ILE A 56 9.20 8.45 4.90
CA ILE A 56 9.69 9.16 3.72
C ILE A 56 8.75 9.04 2.52
N VAL A 57 8.00 7.93 2.42
CA VAL A 57 7.00 7.69 1.37
C VAL A 57 5.67 8.38 1.71
N ALA A 58 5.28 8.37 2.99
CA ALA A 58 4.10 9.06 3.48
C ALA A 58 4.22 10.58 3.32
N GLY A 59 5.39 11.15 3.65
CA GLY A 59 5.62 12.59 3.64
C GLY A 59 4.57 13.32 4.48
N ASP A 60 4.08 14.46 3.98
CA ASP A 60 3.00 15.24 4.61
C ASP A 60 1.59 14.79 4.18
N ARG A 61 1.46 13.64 3.50
CA ARG A 61 0.17 13.16 2.99
C ARG A 61 -0.77 12.82 4.14
N ALA A 62 -1.95 13.42 4.14
CA ALA A 62 -3.03 13.05 5.05
C ALA A 62 -3.83 11.87 4.48
N PHE A 63 -3.92 10.79 5.23
CA PHE A 63 -4.78 9.65 4.91
C PHE A 63 -6.06 9.71 5.73
N ALA A 64 -7.19 9.39 5.10
CA ALA A 64 -8.49 9.41 5.76
C ALA A 64 -9.22 8.07 5.60
N LYS A 65 -9.91 7.65 6.65
CA LYS A 65 -10.82 6.50 6.60
C LYS A 65 -11.93 6.77 5.58
N GLY A 66 -12.27 5.76 4.79
CA GLY A 66 -13.29 5.83 3.74
C GLY A 66 -12.76 6.32 2.39
N THR A 67 -11.53 6.83 2.31
CA THR A 67 -10.92 7.21 1.02
C THR A 67 -10.67 5.96 0.19
N PRO A 68 -11.23 5.87 -1.03
CA PRO A 68 -10.93 4.77 -1.94
C PRO A 68 -9.54 4.98 -2.55
N VAL A 69 -8.76 3.90 -2.61
CA VAL A 69 -7.36 3.91 -3.02
C VAL A 69 -7.03 2.72 -3.91
N LEU A 70 -6.05 2.92 -4.77
CA LEU A 70 -5.27 1.89 -5.45
C LEU A 70 -3.81 2.02 -4.96
N LEU A 71 -3.28 0.92 -4.43
CA LEU A 71 -1.97 0.86 -3.81
C LEU A 71 -1.10 -0.15 -4.55
N TYR A 72 0.15 0.20 -4.80
CA TYR A 72 1.19 -0.74 -5.24
C TYR A 72 2.23 -0.95 -4.15
N GLY A 73 2.71 -2.17 -4.03
CA GLY A 73 3.76 -2.48 -3.06
C GLY A 73 4.22 -3.92 -3.15
N THR A 74 5.18 -4.27 -2.31
CA THR A 74 5.75 -5.61 -2.25
C THR A 74 5.15 -6.38 -1.08
N VAL A 75 4.74 -7.62 -1.30
CA VAL A 75 4.27 -8.50 -0.21
C VAL A 75 5.43 -8.85 0.72
N GLN A 76 5.21 -8.73 2.02
CA GLN A 76 6.14 -9.17 3.06
C GLN A 76 5.38 -9.84 4.20
N THR A 77 6.03 -10.77 4.90
CA THR A 77 5.52 -11.33 6.14
C THR A 77 6.24 -10.71 7.35
N TYR A 78 5.51 -9.90 8.13
CA TYR A 78 6.01 -9.33 9.37
C TYR A 78 5.36 -10.01 10.58
N ARG A 79 6.18 -10.61 11.46
CA ARG A 79 5.73 -11.35 12.66
C ARG A 79 4.64 -12.39 12.37
N GLY A 80 4.77 -13.10 11.25
CA GLY A 80 3.84 -14.17 10.85
C GLY A 80 2.55 -13.68 10.18
N LYS A 81 2.39 -12.37 9.94
CA LYS A 81 1.25 -11.80 9.21
C LYS A 81 1.72 -11.15 7.91
N LYS A 82 1.02 -11.41 6.81
CA LYS A 82 1.27 -10.73 5.54
C LYS A 82 0.85 -9.27 5.57
N GLU A 83 1.65 -8.45 4.93
CA GLU A 83 1.40 -7.04 4.67
C GLU A 83 1.96 -6.64 3.30
N ILE A 84 1.54 -5.46 2.86
CA ILE A 84 2.08 -4.82 1.65
C ILE A 84 2.96 -3.66 2.09
N VAL A 85 4.19 -3.60 1.58
CA VAL A 85 5.11 -2.49 1.82
C VAL A 85 5.15 -1.58 0.59
N VAL A 86 4.80 -0.31 0.78
CA VAL A 86 4.83 0.70 -0.28
C VAL A 86 6.22 1.34 -0.36
N ASN A 87 6.78 1.41 -1.57
CA ASN A 87 8.16 1.86 -1.77
C ASN A 87 8.28 3.29 -2.33
N SER A 88 7.21 3.85 -2.92
CA SER A 88 7.22 5.18 -3.54
C SER A 88 5.88 5.91 -3.33
N ALA A 89 5.91 7.23 -3.24
CA ALA A 89 4.69 8.03 -3.03
C ALA A 89 3.72 7.96 -4.23
N GLU A 90 4.26 7.70 -5.43
CA GLU A 90 3.50 7.50 -6.66
C GLU A 90 2.70 6.20 -6.68
N ASP A 91 3.04 5.25 -5.79
CA ASP A 91 2.34 3.97 -5.65
C ASP A 91 1.05 4.07 -4.84
N ILE A 92 0.72 5.27 -4.37
CA ILE A 92 -0.47 5.55 -3.59
C ILE A 92 -1.37 6.46 -4.44
N VAL A 93 -2.42 5.87 -5.00
CA VAL A 93 -3.39 6.57 -5.85
C VAL A 93 -4.72 6.66 -5.10
N GLU A 94 -5.14 7.87 -4.76
CA GLU A 94 -6.50 8.11 -4.29
C GLU A 94 -7.45 8.14 -5.49
N ILE A 95 -8.53 7.38 -5.41
CA ILE A 95 -9.57 7.33 -6.43
C ILE A 95 -10.59 8.41 -6.06
N ARG A 96 -10.98 9.24 -7.02
CA ARG A 96 -12.02 10.27 -6.84
C ARG A 96 -13.27 9.91 -7.62
#